data_AF-L0RV37-F1
#
_entry.id   AF-L0RV37-F1
#
_cell.length_a   1.000
_cell.length_b   1.000
_cell.length_c   1.000
_cell.angle_alpha   90.00
_cell.angle_beta   90.00
_cell.angle_gamma   90.00
#
_symmetry.space_group_name_H-M   'P 1'
#
loop_
_entity.id
_entity.type
_entity.pdbx_description
1 polymer ?
#
loop_
_entity_poly.entity_id
_entity_poly.type
_entity_poly.pdbx_seq_one_letter_code
_entity_poly.pdbx_strand_id
1 'polypeptide(L)' 'MYKYKARLLSNSEIVAKANSLEELEGLIKGFRRGQKHGVHTKANEKIEIIHVERDNLKGEHYSKENLIKIV' A
#
# COMPACT_ATOMS: atom_id res chain seq x y z
N MET A 1 7.75 7.40 9.66
CA MET A 1 6.52 6.59 9.59
C MET A 1 5.74 7.02 8.35
N TYR A 2 5.23 6.08 7.57
CA TYR A 2 4.47 6.36 6.34
C TYR A 2 2.99 6.55 6.67
N LYS A 3 2.30 7.43 5.95
CA LYS A 3 0.85 7.68 6.13
C LYS A 3 -0.03 6.73 5.34
N TYR A 4 0.51 6.14 4.27
CA TYR A 4 -0.22 5.24 3.38
C TYR A 4 0.60 4.00 3.08
N LYS A 5 -0.08 2.86 2.97
CA LYS A 5 0.51 1.62 2.49
C LYS A 5 -0.39 0.94 1.48
N ALA A 6 0.24 0.25 0.54
CA ALA A 6 -0.41 -0.62 -0.41
C ALA A 6 -0.03 -2.07 -0.08
N ARG A 7 -1.02 -2.96 0.01
CA ARG A 7 -0.75 -4.39 0.19
C ARG A 7 -1.55 -5.25 -0.76
N LEU A 8 -1.03 -6.42 -1.09
CA LEU A 8 -1.76 -7.40 -1.89
C LEU A 8 -2.91 -7.99 -1.09
N LEU A 9 -4.08 -8.09 -1.71
CA LEU A 9 -5.26 -8.69 -1.08
C LEU A 9 -5.07 -10.19 -0.78
N SER A 10 -4.28 -10.88 -1.60
CA SER A 10 -4.13 -12.34 -1.52
C SER A 10 -3.34 -12.81 -0.30
N ASN A 11 -2.25 -12.12 0.03
CA ASN A 11 -1.27 -12.56 1.02
C ASN A 11 -0.88 -11.45 2.02
N SER A 12 -1.53 -10.27 1.94
CA SER A 12 -1.23 -9.09 2.76
C SER A 12 0.22 -8.57 2.65
N GLU A 13 0.96 -8.94 1.60
CA GLU A 13 2.32 -8.46 1.36
C GLU A 13 2.30 -6.98 1.00
N ILE A 14 3.18 -6.20 1.65
CA ILE A 14 3.26 -4.77 1.42
C ILE A 14 4.04 -4.51 0.13
N VAL A 15 3.37 -3.89 -0.82
CA VAL A 15 3.89 -3.57 -2.15
C VAL A 15 4.56 -2.21 -2.19
N ALA A 16 3.97 -1.23 -1.49
CA ALA A 16 4.46 0.14 -1.45
C ALA A 16 4.07 0.83 -0.14
N LYS A 17 4.87 1.82 0.25
CA LYS A 17 4.66 2.69 1.41
C LYS A 17 4.96 4.11 1.00
N ALA A 18 4.12 5.07 1.37
CA ALA A 18 4.25 6.46 0.96
C ALA A 18 3.65 7.41 2.00
N ASN A 19 4.01 8.70 1.91
CA ASN A 19 3.45 9.74 2.77
C ASN A 19 2.27 10.48 2.14
N SER A 20 2.10 10.38 0.82
CA SER A 20 0.94 10.89 0.09
C SER A 20 0.27 9.77 -0.71
N LEU A 21 -1.01 9.97 -1.03
CA LEU A 21 -1.78 9.02 -1.84
C LEU A 21 -1.25 8.99 -3.29
N GLU A 22 -0.90 10.15 -3.85
CA GLU A 22 -0.37 10.29 -5.21
C GLU A 22 0.94 9.55 -5.40
N GLU A 23 1.87 9.66 -4.44
CA GLU A 23 3.12 8.92 -4.44
C GLU A 23 2.85 7.41 -4.37
N LEU A 24 1.91 6.97 -3.51
CA LEU A 24 1.54 5.56 -3.40
C LEU A 24 0.99 5.02 -4.72
N GLU A 25 0.12 5.76 -5.40
CA GLU A 25 -0.45 5.36 -6.68
C GLU A 25 0.62 5.25 -7.78
N GLY A 26 1.59 6.18 -7.79
CA GLY A 26 2.76 6.11 -8.65
C GLY A 26 3.58 4.83 -8.42
N LEU A 27 3.83 4.47 -7.17
CA LEU A 27 4.53 3.25 -6.79
C LEU A 27 3.74 1.98 -7.16
N ILE A 28 2.42 1.96 -6.96
CA ILE A 28 1.54 0.85 -7.37
C ILE A 28 1.61 0.66 -8.90
N LYS A 29 1.57 1.75 -9.67
CA LYS A 29 1.72 1.71 -11.13
C LYS A 29 3.10 1.17 -11.53
N GLY A 30 4.15 1.57 -10.82
CA GLY A 30 5.50 1.03 -10.96
C GLY A 30 5.56 -0.47 -10.72
N PHE A 31 4.96 -0.94 -9.63
CA PHE A 31 4.84 -2.37 -9.32
C PHE A 31 4.11 -3.13 -10.43
N ARG A 32 2.94 -2.66 -10.88
CA ARG A 32 2.21 -3.30 -11.99
C ARG A 32 3.06 -3.38 -13.26
N ARG A 33 3.90 -2.38 -13.53
CA ARG A 33 4.85 -2.39 -14.65
C ARG A 33 6.02 -3.35 -14.44
N GLY A 34 6.45 -3.58 -13.20
CA GLY A 34 7.50 -4.54 -12.85
C GLY A 34 7.22 -5.95 -13.36
N GLN A 35 5.93 -6.34 -13.44
CA GLN A 35 5.57 -7.62 -14.07
C GLN A 35 5.91 -7.68 -15.56
N LYS A 36 5.73 -6.59 -16.32
CA LYS A 36 6.12 -6.55 -17.73
C LYS A 36 7.63 -6.76 -17.92
N HIS A 37 8.42 -6.39 -16.90
CA HIS A 37 9.86 -6.58 -16.87
C HIS A 37 10.29 -7.92 -16.24
N GLY A 38 9.34 -8.80 -15.88
CA GLY A 38 9.63 -10.12 -15.31
C GLY A 38 10.02 -10.12 -13.83
N VAL A 39 9.84 -9.00 -13.11
CA VAL A 39 10.24 -8.88 -11.70
C VAL A 39 9.37 -9.73 -10.77
N HIS A 40 8.09 -9.90 -11.11
CA HIS A 40 7.14 -10.78 -10.43
C HIS A 40 5.98 -11.12 -11.37
N THR A 41 5.16 -12.12 -11.03
CA THR A 41 4.00 -12.54 -11.84
C THR A 41 2.67 -11.96 -11.35
N LYS A 42 2.69 -11.19 -10.26
CA LYS A 42 1.50 -10.69 -9.53
C LYS A 42 0.78 -9.49 -10.18
N ALA A 43 0.72 -9.40 -11.51
CA ALA A 43 0.12 -8.25 -12.21
C ALA A 43 -1.39 -8.08 -11.97
N ASN A 44 -2.11 -9.20 -11.85
CA ASN A 44 -3.57 -9.21 -11.75
C ASN A 44 -4.08 -9.26 -10.30
N GLU A 45 -3.17 -9.22 -9.32
CA GLU A 45 -3.58 -9.20 -7.94
C GLU A 45 -4.22 -7.86 -7.57
N LYS A 46 -5.29 -7.94 -6.77
CA LYS A 46 -5.94 -6.76 -6.21
C LYS A 46 -5.04 -6.18 -5.13
N ILE A 47 -4.94 -4.86 -5.11
CA ILE A 47 -4.10 -4.10 -4.18
C ILE A 47 -5.02 -3.26 -3.29
N GLU A 48 -4.87 -3.41 -1.98
CA GLU A 48 -5.55 -2.59 -0.99
C GLU A 48 -4.73 -1.34 -0.68
N ILE A 49 -5.35 -0.17 -0.78
CA ILE A 49 -4.80 1.10 -0.31
C ILE A 49 -5.33 1.37 1.10
N ILE A 50 -4.40 1.50 2.04
CA ILE A 50 -4.70 1.68 3.46
C ILE A 50 -4.09 2.99 3.95
N HIS A 51 -4.90 3.82 4.59
CA HIS A 51 -4.44 4.95 5.37
C HIS A 51 -4.06 4.47 6.78
N VAL A 52 -2.85 4.79 7.19
CA VAL A 52 -2.36 4.53 8.55
C VAL A 52 -2.50 5.82 9.33
N GLU A 53 -3.59 5.92 10.11
CA GLU A 53 -3.82 7.03 11.01
C GLU A 53 -3.11 6.75 12.33
N ARG A 54 -2.23 7.66 12.74
CA ARG A 54 -1.62 7.59 14.07
C ARG A 54 -2.53 8.28 15.07
N ASP A 55 -2.83 7.58 16.15
CA ASP A 55 -3.33 8.25 17.35
C ASP A 55 -2.15 8.96 18.03
N ASN A 56 -2.07 10.28 17.84
CA ASN A 56 -1.00 11.12 18.40
C ASN A 56 -0.94 11.06 19.93
N LEU A 57 -2.00 10.64 20.61
CA LEU A 57 -2.06 10.52 22.07
C LEU A 57 -1.54 9.18 22.60
N LYS A 58 -1.60 8.11 21.81
CA LYS A 58 -1.38 6.73 22.31
C LYS A 58 -0.14 6.02 21.75
N GLY A 59 0.60 6.65 20.84
CA GLY A 59 1.84 6.09 20.31
C GLY A 59 1.61 5.08 19.17
N GLU A 60 2.70 4.51 18.66
CA GLU A 60 2.73 3.77 17.39
C GLU A 60 1.87 2.49 17.40
N HIS A 61 1.68 1.88 18.58
CA HIS A 61 0.87 0.67 18.79
C HIS A 61 -0.64 0.87 18.65
N TYR A 62 -1.12 2.12 18.58
CA TYR A 62 -2.54 2.45 18.39
C TYR A 62 -2.83 3.03 17.01
N SER A 63 -1.97 2.73 16.04
CA SER A 63 -2.22 3.13 14.66
C SER A 63 -3.45 2.39 14.12
N LYS A 64 -4.43 3.16 13.64
CA LYS A 64 -5.66 2.64 13.03
C LYS A 64 -5.44 2.54 11.53
N GLU A 65 -5.74 1.38 10.98
CA GLU A 65 -5.64 1.11 9.55
C GLU A 65 -7.03 1.24 8.92
N ASN A 66 -7.21 2.27 8.10
CA ASN A 66 -8.46 2.50 7.37
C ASN A 66 -8.26 2.12 5.90
N LEU A 67 -9.03 1.14 5.42
CA LEU A 67 -9.09 0.80 3.99
C LEU A 67 -9.73 1.96 3.23
N ILE A 68 -9.00 2.54 2.28
CA ILE A 68 -9.50 3.61 1.43
C ILE A 68 -10.14 3.02 0.16
N LYS A 69 -9.42 2.12 -0.51
CA LYS A 69 -9.78 1.66 -1.85
C LYS A 69 -9.10 0.33 -2.17
N ILE A 70 -9.74 -0.46 -3.02
CA ILE A 70 -9.15 -1.66 -3.64
C ILE A 70 -8.98 -1.38 -5.14
N VAL A 71 -7.80 -1.69 -5.68
CA VAL A 71 -7.39 -1.42 -7.07
C VAL A 71 -6.83 -2.63 -7.77
#